data_AF-A0AA37LEJ7-F1
#
_entry.id   AF-A0AA37LEJ7-F1
#
_cell.length_a   1.000
_cell.length_b   1.000
_cell.length_c   1.000
_cell.angle_alpha   90.00
_cell.angle_beta   90.00
_cell.angle_gamma   90.00
#
_symmetry.space_group_name_H-M   'P 1'
#
loop_
_entity.id
_entity.type
_entity.pdbx_description
1 polymer ?
#
loop_
_entity_poly.entity_id
_entity_poly.type
_entity_poly.pdbx_seq_one_letter_code
_entity_poly.pdbx_strand_id
1 'polypeptide(L)'
;MAEPPQPQNLSGLTTQFRSAVESLTHEWGFVVVRTAYAVGIDEAQWAAALEKLRAYATREDDDAEMDLDTFALPVIADGTILRGADYTSVRKAFNGWVNDFVRCEGPSDDDYQDEAWTSDVRRDVCIVIDEPALASLLKAPDFVPGKVPNLELEPWVVVVDTKNPASVPYGGGGPYMGFTRSRARALGQLFEELGSRSLARLSRVREYDGQIPLYDGSSRGKLIDPAGGVDGRYRFPRGTPRGADGGRAMLEEIERAVGRADGSGY
;
A
#
# COMPACT_ATOMS: atom_id res chain seq x y z
N MET A 1 -20.46 19.19 17.14
CA MET A 1 -19.73 19.49 15.89
C MET A 1 -18.30 19.04 16.13
N ALA A 2 -17.83 18.01 15.44
CA ALA A 2 -16.46 17.55 15.55
C ALA A 2 -15.58 18.43 14.64
N GLU A 3 -14.47 18.94 15.17
CA GLU A 3 -13.46 19.64 14.37
C GLU A 3 -12.93 18.69 13.28
N PRO A 4 -12.73 19.19 12.05
CA PRO A 4 -12.03 18.41 11.04
C PRO A 4 -10.60 18.11 11.54
N PRO A 5 -10.10 16.87 11.37
CA PRO A 5 -8.76 16.51 11.82
C PRO A 5 -7.73 17.44 11.16
N GLN A 6 -6.90 18.08 11.99
CA GLN A 6 -5.78 18.89 11.50
C GLN A 6 -4.84 18.00 10.66
N PRO A 7 -4.26 18.52 9.56
CA PRO A 7 -3.26 17.79 8.79
C PRO A 7 -2.07 17.48 9.70
N GLN A 8 -1.95 16.22 10.11
CA GLN A 8 -0.86 15.75 10.95
C GLN A 8 0.45 15.98 10.21
N ASN A 9 1.39 16.71 10.81
CA ASN A 9 2.70 16.90 10.20
C ASN A 9 3.56 15.65 10.44
N LEU A 10 3.48 14.72 9.50
CA LEU A 10 4.22 13.45 9.54
C LEU A 10 5.71 13.61 9.18
N SER A 11 6.20 14.83 8.90
CA SER A 11 7.61 15.07 8.55
C SER A 11 8.58 14.83 9.70
N GLY A 12 8.10 14.71 10.94
CA GLY A 12 8.92 14.41 12.11
C GLY A 12 9.56 13.02 12.08
N LEU A 13 9.09 12.13 11.19
CA LEU A 13 9.56 10.74 11.10
C LEU A 13 10.69 10.51 10.09
N THR A 14 11.21 11.58 9.46
CA THR A 14 12.31 11.48 8.49
C THR A 14 13.55 10.79 9.06
N THR A 15 13.94 11.13 10.30
CA THR A 15 15.10 10.49 10.96
C THR A 15 14.87 9.01 11.24
N GLN A 16 13.66 8.64 11.68
CA GLN A 16 13.30 7.24 11.89
C GLN A 16 13.33 6.48 10.56
N PHE A 17 12.78 7.06 9.51
CA PHE A 17 12.83 6.50 8.17
C PHE A 17 14.27 6.25 7.74
N ARG A 18 15.12 7.27 7.78
CA ARG A 18 16.55 7.14 7.41
C ARG A 18 17.21 6.00 8.17
N SER A 19 17.11 6.00 9.50
CA SER A 19 17.68 4.94 10.33
C SER A 19 17.16 3.54 9.98
N ALA A 20 15.91 3.42 9.53
CA ALA A 20 15.31 2.13 9.20
C ALA A 20 15.76 1.58 7.84
N VAL A 21 16.09 2.45 6.87
CA VAL A 21 16.55 2.04 5.52
C VAL A 21 18.06 2.11 5.31
N GLU A 22 18.78 2.96 6.05
CA GLU A 22 20.25 3.13 5.91
C GLU A 22 21.04 1.85 6.25
N SER A 23 20.50 1.00 7.11
CA SER A 23 21.12 -0.28 7.47
C SER A 23 20.90 -1.42 6.47
N LEU A 24 20.06 -1.19 5.44
CA LEU A 24 19.71 -2.21 4.45
C LEU A 24 20.67 -2.13 3.26
N THR A 25 21.34 -3.24 2.96
CA THR A 25 22.16 -3.46 1.78
C THR A 25 21.67 -4.68 0.98
N HIS A 26 21.19 -4.46 -0.25
CA HIS A 26 20.69 -5.51 -1.16
C HIS A 26 19.45 -6.28 -0.70
N GLU A 27 18.76 -5.87 0.38
CA GLU A 27 17.46 -6.44 0.74
C GLU A 27 16.34 -5.89 -0.14
N TRP A 28 15.35 -6.74 -0.41
CA TRP A 28 14.14 -6.36 -1.12
C TRP A 28 12.94 -6.30 -0.17
N GLY A 29 11.89 -5.59 -0.57
CA GLY A 29 10.64 -5.58 0.17
C GLY A 29 9.99 -4.21 0.21
N PHE A 30 9.36 -3.91 1.33
CA PHE A 30 8.46 -2.76 1.45
C PHE A 30 8.62 -2.06 2.79
N VAL A 31 8.61 -0.73 2.77
CA VAL A 31 8.47 0.04 4.00
C VAL A 31 7.06 -0.12 4.56
N VAL A 32 6.96 -0.45 5.84
CA VAL A 32 5.71 -0.63 6.57
C VAL A 32 5.43 0.60 7.44
N VAL A 33 4.27 1.21 7.26
CA VAL A 33 3.78 2.32 8.09
C VAL A 33 2.65 1.82 8.98
N ARG A 34 2.85 1.89 10.30
CA ARG A 34 1.82 1.52 11.28
C ARG A 34 0.86 2.69 11.48
N THR A 35 -0.44 2.47 11.25
CA THR A 35 -1.47 3.51 11.52
C THR A 35 -2.53 3.04 12.53
N ALA A 36 -2.60 1.74 12.82
CA ALA A 36 -3.49 1.15 13.82
C ALA A 36 -2.94 1.27 15.25
N TYR A 37 -3.52 2.14 16.07
CA TYR A 37 -3.11 2.32 17.47
C TYR A 37 -4.30 2.27 18.43
N ALA A 38 -5.21 1.31 18.20
CA ALA A 38 -6.37 1.10 19.06
C ALA A 38 -5.96 0.64 20.48
N VAL A 39 -6.83 0.93 21.45
CA VAL A 39 -6.63 0.55 22.85
C VAL A 39 -6.59 -0.97 22.96
N GLY A 40 -5.53 -1.51 23.59
CA GLY A 40 -5.34 -2.95 23.75
C GLY A 40 -4.45 -3.60 22.69
N ILE A 41 -3.97 -2.83 21.71
CA ILE A 41 -2.89 -3.27 20.82
C ILE A 41 -1.55 -2.88 21.44
N ASP A 42 -0.73 -3.88 21.75
CA ASP A 42 0.62 -3.71 22.27
C ASP A 42 1.69 -4.05 21.22
N GLU A 43 2.96 -3.82 21.58
CA GLU A 43 4.09 -4.14 20.70
C GLU A 43 4.23 -5.65 20.45
N ALA A 44 3.74 -6.52 21.34
CA ALA A 44 3.78 -7.96 21.15
C ALA A 44 2.81 -8.40 20.03
N GLN A 45 1.62 -7.82 19.99
CA GLN A 45 0.68 -8.03 18.88
C GLN A 45 1.23 -7.50 17.56
N TRP A 46 1.87 -6.33 17.57
CA TRP A 46 2.53 -5.80 16.38
C TRP A 46 3.67 -6.69 15.89
N ALA A 47 4.50 -7.19 16.80
CA ALA A 47 5.55 -8.14 16.48
C ALA A 47 4.96 -9.43 15.88
N ALA A 48 3.92 -10.00 16.49
CA ALA A 48 3.24 -11.19 15.98
C ALA A 48 2.63 -10.97 14.59
N ALA A 49 2.04 -9.80 14.34
CA ALA A 49 1.49 -9.45 13.02
C ALA A 49 2.57 -9.32 11.94
N LEU A 50 3.71 -8.70 12.27
CA LEU A 50 4.84 -8.55 11.36
C LEU A 50 5.55 -9.88 11.08
N GLU A 51 5.75 -10.71 12.10
CA GLU A 51 6.28 -12.07 11.94
C GLU A 51 5.38 -12.89 11.01
N LYS A 52 4.06 -12.80 11.21
CA LYS A 52 3.11 -13.48 10.34
C LYS A 52 3.13 -12.91 8.92
N LEU A 53 3.23 -11.59 8.76
CA LEU A 53 3.37 -10.98 7.44
C LEU A 53 4.61 -11.50 6.70
N ARG A 54 5.77 -11.57 7.39
CA ARG A 54 7.00 -12.14 6.85
C ARG A 54 6.81 -13.60 6.44
N ALA A 55 6.34 -14.43 7.36
CA ALA A 55 6.14 -15.87 7.11
C ALA A 55 5.22 -16.16 5.92
N TYR A 56 4.18 -15.36 5.70
CA TYR A 56 3.33 -15.51 4.52
C TYR A 56 4.00 -14.99 3.24
N ALA A 57 4.74 -13.89 3.30
CA ALA A 57 5.37 -13.25 2.15
C ALA A 57 6.56 -14.06 1.59
N THR A 58 7.33 -14.72 2.45
CA THR A 58 8.55 -15.45 2.09
C THR A 58 8.28 -16.94 1.82
N ARG A 59 7.32 -17.25 0.96
CA ARG A 59 6.98 -18.64 0.63
C ARG A 59 8.19 -19.34 0.02
N GLU A 60 8.52 -20.54 0.51
CA GLU A 60 9.42 -21.49 -0.17
C GLU A 60 8.78 -21.94 -1.50
N ASP A 61 8.85 -21.10 -2.53
CA ASP A 61 8.77 -21.56 -3.92
C ASP A 61 10.20 -21.71 -4.42
N ASP A 62 10.59 -22.94 -4.74
CA ASP A 62 11.92 -23.32 -5.29
C ASP A 62 12.29 -22.56 -6.58
N ASP A 63 11.34 -21.86 -7.20
CA ASP A 63 11.47 -21.16 -8.49
C ASP A 63 11.56 -19.62 -8.36
N ALA A 64 11.55 -19.05 -7.14
CA ALA A 64 11.64 -17.59 -6.98
C ALA A 64 13.09 -17.10 -7.17
N GLU A 65 13.32 -16.14 -8.07
CA GLU A 65 14.64 -15.51 -8.28
C GLU A 65 15.12 -14.69 -7.06
N MET A 66 14.20 -14.38 -6.15
CA MET A 66 14.45 -13.56 -4.96
C MET A 66 14.76 -14.43 -3.74
N ASP A 67 15.92 -14.19 -3.13
CA ASP A 67 16.30 -14.86 -1.89
C ASP A 67 15.36 -14.45 -0.74
N LEU A 68 14.68 -15.42 -0.16
CA LEU A 68 13.74 -15.24 0.95
C LEU A 68 14.43 -14.64 2.18
N ASP A 69 15.72 -14.92 2.36
CA ASP A 69 16.52 -14.44 3.49
C ASP A 69 16.81 -12.94 3.41
N THR A 70 16.62 -12.34 2.23
CA THR A 70 16.84 -10.90 1.99
C THR A 70 15.54 -10.08 2.00
N PHE A 71 14.42 -10.66 2.45
CA PHE A 71 13.16 -9.93 2.58
C PHE A 71 13.14 -8.99 3.79
N ALA A 72 13.08 -7.69 3.54
CA ALA A 72 13.04 -6.64 4.55
C ALA A 72 11.68 -5.92 4.61
N LEU A 73 11.25 -5.67 5.85
CA LEU A 73 10.10 -4.83 6.18
C LEU A 73 10.52 -3.77 7.19
N PRO A 74 11.27 -2.72 6.78
CA PRO A 74 11.59 -1.61 7.66
C PRO A 74 10.30 -0.92 8.12
N VAL A 75 10.19 -0.69 9.42
CA VAL A 75 8.93 -0.26 10.05
C VAL A 75 9.03 1.17 10.55
N ILE A 76 8.08 2.00 10.12
CA ILE A 76 7.86 3.34 10.63
C ILE A 76 6.68 3.31 11.60
N ALA A 77 6.95 3.70 12.84
CA ALA A 77 6.01 3.59 13.94
C ALA A 77 6.12 4.79 14.87
N ASP A 78 5.01 5.52 15.02
CA ASP A 78 4.81 6.55 16.02
C ASP A 78 3.30 6.71 16.26
N GLY A 79 2.82 6.21 17.40
CA GLY A 79 1.38 6.23 17.73
C GLY A 79 0.82 7.59 18.08
N THR A 80 1.66 8.63 18.22
CA THR A 80 1.25 10.01 18.43
C THR A 80 1.04 10.74 17.11
N ILE A 81 1.85 10.40 16.10
CA ILE A 81 1.87 11.05 14.79
C ILE A 81 1.04 10.29 13.75
N LEU A 82 1.08 8.95 13.74
CA LEU A 82 0.49 8.12 12.68
C LEU A 82 -0.89 7.54 13.02
N ARG A 83 -1.38 7.74 14.24
CA ARG A 83 -2.68 7.20 14.67
C ARG A 83 -3.81 7.78 13.81
N GLY A 84 -4.47 6.89 13.08
CA GLY A 84 -5.58 7.25 12.20
C GLY A 84 -5.16 8.07 10.98
N ALA A 85 -3.87 8.10 10.63
CA ALA A 85 -3.40 8.81 9.45
C ALA A 85 -3.99 8.19 8.19
N ASP A 86 -4.62 9.03 7.36
CA ASP A 86 -5.20 8.61 6.08
C ASP A 86 -4.11 8.33 5.02
N TYR A 87 -4.47 7.59 3.97
CA TYR A 87 -3.51 7.20 2.94
C TYR A 87 -2.93 8.38 2.15
N THR A 88 -3.62 9.51 2.08
CA THR A 88 -3.09 10.73 1.43
C THR A 88 -2.01 11.38 2.28
N SER A 89 -2.24 11.48 3.59
CA SER A 89 -1.26 11.96 4.56
C SER A 89 -0.01 11.05 4.56
N VAL A 90 -0.20 9.73 4.65
CA VAL A 90 0.91 8.76 4.60
C VAL A 90 1.68 8.85 3.27
N ARG A 91 0.99 8.88 2.13
CA ARG A 91 1.62 9.04 0.82
C ARG A 91 2.47 10.30 0.73
N LYS A 92 1.96 11.43 1.22
CA LYS A 92 2.69 12.71 1.21
C LYS A 92 3.93 12.64 2.08
N ALA A 93 3.82 12.05 3.26
CA ALA A 93 4.93 11.88 4.19
C ALA A 93 6.01 10.96 3.63
N PHE A 94 5.61 9.80 3.13
CA PHE A 94 6.50 8.82 2.53
C PHE A 94 7.29 9.38 1.34
N ASN A 95 6.62 10.09 0.42
CA ASN A 95 7.31 10.82 -0.65
C ASN A 95 8.31 11.85 -0.09
N GLY A 96 7.95 12.55 1.00
CA GLY A 96 8.86 13.47 1.68
C GLY A 96 10.11 12.77 2.21
N TRP A 97 9.94 11.62 2.89
CA TRP A 97 11.04 10.85 3.47
C TRP A 97 11.97 10.26 2.40
N VAL A 98 11.41 9.67 1.34
CA VAL A 98 12.19 9.14 0.21
C VAL A 98 12.98 10.26 -0.48
N ASN A 99 12.35 11.41 -0.74
CA ASN A 99 13.03 12.55 -1.37
C ASN A 99 14.13 13.14 -0.48
N ASP A 100 13.93 13.19 0.84
CA ASP A 100 14.96 13.64 1.79
C ASP A 100 16.16 12.69 1.77
N PHE A 101 15.92 11.38 1.87
CA PHE A 101 16.97 10.37 1.84
C PHE A 101 17.80 10.45 0.55
N VAL A 102 17.14 10.44 -0.61
CA VAL A 102 17.82 10.52 -1.92
C VAL A 102 18.59 11.83 -2.10
N ARG A 103 18.12 12.94 -1.50
CA ARG A 103 18.83 14.23 -1.55
C ARG A 103 20.05 14.29 -0.64
N CYS A 104 19.98 13.71 0.54
CA CYS A 104 21.08 13.70 1.51
C CYS A 104 22.21 12.76 1.11
N GLU A 105 21.88 11.67 0.42
CA GLU A 105 22.82 10.68 -0.09
C GLU A 105 23.26 10.97 -1.56
N GLY A 106 22.88 12.13 -2.12
CA GLY A 106 23.30 12.56 -3.46
C GLY A 106 24.81 12.84 -3.56
N PRO A 107 25.41 12.71 -4.75
CA PRO A 107 26.81 12.33 -4.93
C PRO A 107 27.79 13.32 -4.28
N SER A 108 28.70 12.80 -3.45
CA SER A 108 30.00 13.41 -3.26
C SER A 108 30.70 13.48 -4.63
N ASP A 109 31.40 14.58 -4.92
CA ASP A 109 32.13 14.88 -6.17
C ASP A 109 33.23 13.87 -6.58
N ASP A 110 33.28 12.69 -5.97
CA ASP A 110 34.29 11.66 -6.19
C ASP A 110 33.67 10.49 -6.97
N ASP A 111 34.18 10.28 -8.18
CA ASP A 111 33.71 9.36 -9.23
C ASP A 111 33.57 7.88 -8.81
N TYR A 112 32.48 7.48 -8.15
CA TYR A 112 31.89 6.14 -8.26
C TYR A 112 30.37 6.24 -8.08
N GLN A 113 29.60 5.61 -8.98
CA GLN A 113 28.14 5.53 -8.92
C GLN A 113 27.68 4.59 -7.79
N ASP A 114 28.05 4.89 -6.55
CA ASP A 114 27.39 4.25 -5.41
C ASP A 114 25.99 4.83 -5.34
N GLU A 115 25.01 4.02 -5.74
CA GLU A 115 23.61 4.34 -5.52
C GLU A 115 23.40 4.51 -4.01
N ALA A 116 23.26 5.77 -3.58
CA ALA A 116 22.77 6.26 -2.29
C ALA A 116 21.83 5.33 -1.52
N TRP A 117 21.03 4.57 -2.24
CA TRP A 117 20.08 3.60 -1.73
C TRP A 117 20.43 2.25 -2.36
N THR A 118 21.20 1.46 -1.62
CA THR A 118 21.79 0.18 -2.02
C THR A 118 20.85 -1.02 -1.84
N SER A 119 19.68 -0.82 -1.22
CA SER A 119 18.64 -1.84 -1.08
C SER A 119 17.60 -1.78 -2.21
N ASP A 120 16.97 -2.91 -2.48
CA ASP A 120 15.88 -3.05 -3.46
C ASP A 120 14.50 -2.76 -2.83
N VAL A 121 14.44 -2.29 -1.59
CA VAL A 121 13.17 -1.89 -0.95
C VAL A 121 12.43 -0.87 -1.82
N ARG A 122 11.14 -1.15 -2.09
CA ARG A 122 10.32 -0.32 -2.99
C ARG A 122 10.21 1.12 -2.48
N ARG A 123 10.41 2.05 -3.40
CA ARG A 123 10.28 3.50 -3.20
C ARG A 123 9.01 4.08 -3.82
N ASP A 124 8.36 3.32 -4.69
CA ASP A 124 7.17 3.69 -5.45
C ASP A 124 5.86 3.22 -4.79
N VAL A 125 5.95 2.37 -3.78
CA VAL A 125 4.82 1.95 -2.93
C VAL A 125 5.28 1.78 -1.48
N CYS A 126 4.34 1.83 -0.54
CA CYS A 126 4.56 1.42 0.85
C CYS A 126 3.41 0.55 1.35
N ILE A 127 3.65 -0.27 2.37
CA ILE A 127 2.61 -1.02 3.06
C ILE A 127 2.08 -0.17 4.21
N VAL A 128 0.76 0.00 4.27
CA VAL A 128 0.05 0.56 5.43
C VAL A 128 -0.67 -0.56 6.15
N ILE A 129 -0.44 -0.66 7.45
CA ILE A 129 -1.19 -1.57 8.32
C ILE A 129 -2.14 -0.73 9.18
N ASP A 130 -3.37 -0.61 8.66
CA ASP A 130 -4.53 -0.03 9.35
C ASP A 130 -5.23 -1.07 10.24
N GLU A 131 -6.28 -0.67 10.95
CA GLU A 131 -6.95 -1.55 11.91
C GLU A 131 -7.52 -2.81 11.24
N PRO A 132 -8.20 -2.73 10.07
CA PRO A 132 -8.65 -3.92 9.36
C PRO A 132 -7.50 -4.85 8.89
N ALA A 133 -6.41 -4.29 8.36
CA ALA A 133 -5.25 -5.08 7.93
C ALA A 133 -4.57 -5.77 9.12
N LEU A 134 -4.40 -5.06 10.24
CA LEU A 134 -3.84 -5.62 11.47
C LEU A 134 -4.72 -6.76 12.00
N ALA A 135 -6.03 -6.54 12.06
CA ALA A 135 -6.98 -7.58 12.48
C ALA A 135 -6.92 -8.79 11.54
N SER A 136 -6.74 -8.58 10.24
CA SER A 136 -6.57 -9.66 9.26
C SER A 136 -5.30 -10.47 9.53
N LEU A 137 -4.19 -9.80 9.82
CA LEU A 137 -2.93 -10.47 10.19
C LEU A 137 -3.10 -11.27 11.48
N LEU A 138 -3.59 -10.64 12.55
CA LEU A 138 -3.70 -11.32 13.85
C LEU A 138 -4.64 -12.54 13.81
N LYS A 139 -5.76 -12.45 13.07
CA LYS A 139 -6.74 -13.55 12.96
C LYS A 139 -6.33 -14.66 11.99
N ALA A 140 -5.40 -14.41 11.07
CA ALA A 140 -4.98 -15.41 10.13
C ALA A 140 -4.35 -16.62 10.85
N PRO A 141 -4.55 -17.85 10.35
CA PRO A 141 -3.88 -19.01 10.90
C PRO A 141 -2.37 -18.87 10.71
N ASP A 142 -1.60 -19.57 11.54
CA ASP A 142 -0.16 -19.62 11.36
C ASP A 142 0.18 -20.26 10.01
N PHE A 143 1.18 -19.70 9.34
CA PHE A 143 1.64 -20.24 8.07
C PHE A 143 2.31 -21.59 8.30
N VAL A 144 1.89 -22.59 7.52
CA VAL A 144 2.48 -23.93 7.55
C VAL A 144 2.91 -24.27 6.12
N PRO A 145 4.23 -24.39 5.86
CA PRO A 145 4.74 -24.78 4.55
C PRO A 145 4.09 -26.06 4.03
N GLY A 146 3.80 -26.12 2.73
CA GLY A 146 3.19 -27.29 2.07
C GLY A 146 1.69 -27.51 2.33
N LYS A 147 1.05 -26.75 3.23
CA LYS A 147 -0.40 -26.82 3.44
C LYS A 147 -1.12 -25.90 2.44
N VAL A 148 -2.13 -26.43 1.75
CA VAL A 148 -2.99 -25.60 0.88
C VAL A 148 -3.66 -24.53 1.75
N PRO A 149 -3.39 -23.24 1.49
CA PRO A 149 -3.90 -22.20 2.35
C PRO A 149 -5.39 -21.98 2.09
N ASN A 150 -6.15 -21.74 3.17
CA ASN A 150 -7.54 -21.34 3.04
C ASN A 150 -7.60 -19.89 2.57
N LEU A 151 -7.96 -19.69 1.30
CA LEU A 151 -7.99 -18.38 0.64
C LEU A 151 -8.88 -17.35 1.32
N GLU A 152 -9.84 -17.76 2.16
CA GLU A 152 -10.74 -16.86 2.91
C GLU A 152 -10.13 -16.35 4.22
N LEU A 153 -9.19 -17.11 4.79
CA LEU A 153 -8.52 -16.78 6.05
C LEU A 153 -7.13 -16.20 5.85
N GLU A 154 -6.70 -16.04 4.59
CA GLU A 154 -5.40 -15.49 4.29
C GLU A 154 -5.32 -14.02 4.68
N PRO A 155 -4.22 -13.62 5.34
CA PRO A 155 -4.03 -12.25 5.73
C PRO A 155 -3.74 -11.38 4.49
N TRP A 156 -4.15 -10.12 4.59
CA TRP A 156 -3.88 -9.11 3.59
C TRP A 156 -3.40 -7.82 4.25
N VAL A 157 -2.74 -6.99 3.46
CA VAL A 157 -2.25 -5.66 3.85
C VAL A 157 -2.68 -4.62 2.83
N VAL A 158 -2.59 -3.34 3.16
CA VAL A 158 -2.84 -2.25 2.22
C VAL A 158 -1.52 -1.81 1.61
N VAL A 159 -1.44 -1.82 0.28
CA VAL A 159 -0.30 -1.30 -0.48
C VAL A 159 -0.72 0.05 -1.05
N VAL A 160 -0.06 1.11 -0.62
CA VAL A 160 -0.34 2.49 -1.01
C VAL A 160 0.68 2.94 -2.05
N ASP A 161 0.16 3.44 -3.17
CA ASP A 161 0.96 4.03 -4.26
C ASP A 161 1.52 5.38 -3.83
N THR A 162 2.78 5.66 -4.15
CA THR A 162 3.34 7.01 -3.94
C THR A 162 2.76 8.03 -4.90
N LYS A 163 2.25 7.59 -6.06
CA LYS A 163 1.60 8.43 -7.04
C LYS A 163 0.26 8.93 -6.52
N ASN A 164 0.02 10.24 -6.66
CA ASN A 164 -1.28 10.82 -6.34
C ASN A 164 -2.36 10.21 -7.25
N PRO A 165 -3.43 9.60 -6.72
CA PRO A 165 -4.49 9.03 -7.55
C PRO A 165 -5.12 10.03 -8.52
N ALA A 166 -5.24 11.30 -8.13
CA ALA A 166 -5.79 12.35 -8.98
C ALA A 166 -4.91 12.67 -10.21
N SER A 167 -3.64 12.28 -10.19
CA SER A 167 -2.73 12.43 -11.33
C SER A 167 -2.81 11.28 -12.34
N VAL A 168 -3.55 10.21 -12.01
CA VAL A 168 -3.74 9.07 -12.92
C VAL A 168 -4.89 9.41 -13.88
N PRO A 169 -4.66 9.40 -15.21
CA PRO A 169 -5.71 9.69 -16.17
C PRO A 169 -6.90 8.76 -15.99
N TYR A 170 -8.10 9.34 -16.05
CA TYR A 170 -9.32 8.57 -15.95
C TYR A 170 -9.51 7.66 -17.20
N GLY A 171 -9.50 6.35 -16.97
CA GLY A 171 -9.57 5.33 -18.03
C GLY A 171 -10.96 4.75 -18.29
N GLY A 172 -11.98 5.20 -17.57
CA GLY A 172 -13.29 4.54 -17.47
C GLY A 172 -13.42 3.67 -16.22
N GLY A 173 -14.64 3.45 -15.75
CA GLY A 173 -14.93 2.73 -14.50
C GLY A 173 -14.71 3.59 -13.25
N GLY A 174 -14.36 2.98 -12.13
CA GLY A 174 -14.09 3.74 -10.91
C GLY A 174 -12.74 4.46 -10.97
N PRO A 175 -12.64 5.70 -10.43
CA PRO A 175 -11.36 6.38 -10.30
C PRO A 175 -10.35 5.54 -9.50
N TYR A 176 -9.07 5.65 -9.88
CA TYR A 176 -7.99 4.97 -9.18
C TYR A 176 -7.90 5.47 -7.73
N MET A 177 -7.80 4.55 -6.78
CA MET A 177 -7.82 4.88 -5.35
C MET A 177 -6.44 5.26 -4.79
N GLY A 178 -5.37 4.95 -5.54
CA GLY A 178 -4.00 5.15 -5.04
C GLY A 178 -3.58 4.13 -4.00
N PHE A 179 -4.33 3.04 -3.85
CA PHE A 179 -3.98 1.88 -3.05
C PHE A 179 -4.65 0.62 -3.60
N THR A 180 -4.13 -0.53 -3.20
CA THR A 180 -4.77 -1.85 -3.36
C THR A 180 -4.56 -2.68 -2.11
N ARG A 181 -5.49 -3.56 -1.77
CA ARG A 181 -5.18 -4.64 -0.83
C ARG A 181 -4.28 -5.64 -1.54
N SER A 182 -3.34 -6.24 -0.82
CA SER A 182 -2.55 -7.36 -1.31
C SER A 182 -2.62 -8.51 -0.32
N ARG A 183 -2.81 -9.73 -0.82
CA ARG A 183 -2.59 -10.93 0.01
C ARG A 183 -1.14 -10.94 0.47
N ALA A 184 -0.89 -11.25 1.74
CA ALA A 184 0.47 -11.29 2.29
C ALA A 184 1.38 -12.23 1.47
N ARG A 185 0.86 -13.39 1.07
CA ARG A 185 1.57 -14.37 0.22
C ARG A 185 1.91 -13.90 -1.19
N ALA A 186 1.26 -12.85 -1.67
CA ALA A 186 1.46 -12.35 -3.02
C ALA A 186 2.46 -11.17 -3.04
N LEU A 187 3.07 -10.82 -1.91
CA LEU A 187 3.96 -9.66 -1.83
C LEU A 187 5.26 -9.84 -2.61
N GLY A 188 5.84 -11.05 -2.66
CA GLY A 188 7.00 -11.33 -3.52
C GLY A 188 6.69 -11.11 -5.00
N GLN A 189 5.62 -11.75 -5.51
CA GLN A 189 5.18 -11.54 -6.89
C GLN A 189 4.79 -10.08 -7.17
N LEU A 190 4.14 -9.41 -6.22
CA LEU A 190 3.80 -7.99 -6.35
C LEU A 190 5.07 -7.15 -6.51
N PHE A 191 6.11 -7.44 -5.73
CA PHE A 191 7.39 -6.75 -5.80
C PHE A 191 8.00 -6.85 -7.21
N GLU A 192 8.06 -8.07 -7.77
CA GLU A 192 8.58 -8.32 -9.12
C GLU A 192 7.73 -7.62 -10.20
N GLU A 193 6.40 -7.75 -10.14
CA GLU A 193 5.50 -7.14 -11.13
C GLU A 193 5.57 -5.61 -11.11
N LEU A 194 5.77 -5.03 -9.93
CA LEU A 194 5.99 -3.59 -9.78
C LEU A 194 7.29 -3.12 -10.44
N GLY A 195 8.27 -4.00 -10.68
CA GLY A 195 9.47 -3.70 -11.47
C GLY A 195 9.18 -3.34 -12.94
N SER A 196 8.05 -3.79 -13.48
CA SER A 196 7.68 -3.54 -14.89
C SER A 196 6.34 -2.81 -15.08
N ARG A 197 5.52 -2.72 -14.02
CA ARG A 197 4.16 -2.18 -14.07
C ARG A 197 3.91 -1.26 -12.88
N SER A 198 3.11 -0.22 -13.06
CA SER A 198 2.66 0.60 -11.92
C SER A 198 1.58 -0.11 -11.11
N LEU A 199 1.45 0.24 -9.83
CA LEU A 199 0.36 -0.27 -8.98
C LEU A 199 -1.02 0.02 -9.58
N ALA A 200 -1.18 1.17 -10.24
CA ALA A 200 -2.41 1.53 -10.95
C ALA A 200 -2.79 0.54 -12.07
N ARG A 201 -1.81 -0.13 -12.70
CA ARG A 201 -2.06 -1.17 -13.72
C ARG A 201 -2.35 -2.54 -13.11
N LEU A 202 -1.81 -2.81 -11.93
CA LEU A 202 -2.06 -4.05 -11.18
C LEU A 202 -3.39 -4.01 -10.41
N SER A 203 -3.87 -2.81 -10.10
CA SER A 203 -5.13 -2.57 -9.40
C SER A 203 -6.31 -2.68 -10.36
N ARG A 204 -7.23 -3.61 -10.08
CA ARG A 204 -8.42 -3.78 -10.89
C ARG A 204 -9.34 -2.57 -10.79
N VAL A 205 -9.85 -2.11 -11.93
CA VAL A 205 -10.77 -0.97 -12.03
C VAL A 205 -12.11 -1.33 -11.40
N ARG A 206 -12.62 -0.47 -10.52
CA ARG A 206 -13.89 -0.67 -9.81
C ARG A 206 -15.08 -0.50 -10.76
N GLU A 207 -16.16 -1.21 -10.48
CA GLU A 207 -17.40 -1.17 -11.26
C GLU A 207 -18.50 -0.37 -10.54
N TYR A 208 -18.49 -0.36 -9.21
CA TYR A 208 -19.37 0.45 -8.39
C TYR A 208 -18.68 0.97 -7.13
N ASP A 209 -19.32 1.95 -6.52
CA ASP A 209 -18.82 2.60 -5.34
C ASP A 209 -18.58 1.64 -4.16
N GLY A 210 -17.52 1.89 -3.39
CA GLY A 210 -17.12 1.07 -2.24
C GLY A 210 -16.41 -0.25 -2.55
N GLN A 211 -16.27 -0.68 -3.81
CA GLN A 211 -15.42 -1.84 -4.12
C GLN A 211 -13.96 -1.56 -3.79
N ILE A 212 -13.25 -2.59 -3.32
CA ILE A 212 -11.84 -2.50 -2.96
C ILE A 212 -11.02 -3.41 -3.89
N PRO A 213 -10.00 -2.88 -4.61
CA PRO A 213 -9.10 -3.72 -5.39
C PRO A 213 -8.26 -4.62 -4.48
N LEU A 214 -8.11 -5.88 -4.88
CA LEU A 214 -7.29 -6.90 -4.24
C LEU A 214 -6.31 -7.49 -5.25
N TYR A 215 -5.03 -7.39 -4.94
CA TYR A 215 -3.98 -8.16 -5.58
C TYR A 215 -3.87 -9.53 -4.89
N ASP A 216 -4.13 -10.59 -5.64
CA ASP A 216 -4.17 -11.96 -5.13
C ASP A 216 -3.08 -12.87 -5.74
N GLY A 217 -2.10 -12.27 -6.41
CA GLY A 217 -1.07 -12.95 -7.22
C GLY A 217 -1.53 -13.30 -8.64
N SER A 218 -2.74 -12.89 -9.04
CA SER A 218 -3.17 -13.03 -10.43
C SER A 218 -2.95 -11.74 -11.22
N SER A 219 -2.62 -11.90 -12.52
CA SER A 219 -2.40 -10.79 -13.46
C SER A 219 -3.62 -9.87 -13.67
N ARG A 220 -4.81 -10.26 -13.20
CA ARG A 220 -6.05 -9.48 -13.30
C ARG A 220 -6.56 -8.97 -11.95
N GLY A 221 -6.00 -9.46 -10.83
CA GLY A 221 -6.50 -9.20 -9.48
C GLY A 221 -8.00 -9.52 -9.30
N LYS A 222 -8.52 -9.12 -8.14
CA LYS A 222 -9.93 -9.24 -7.78
C LYS A 222 -10.48 -7.92 -7.25
N LEU A 223 -11.81 -7.83 -7.24
CA LEU A 223 -12.53 -6.79 -6.52
C LEU A 223 -13.21 -7.44 -5.32
N ILE A 224 -13.10 -6.80 -4.17
CA ILE A 224 -13.82 -7.16 -2.96
C ILE A 224 -15.03 -6.25 -2.88
N ASP A 225 -16.18 -6.86 -2.63
CA ASP A 225 -17.41 -6.10 -2.40
C ASP A 225 -17.41 -5.49 -1.01
N PRO A 226 -17.91 -4.25 -0.89
CA PRO A 226 -18.05 -3.59 0.40
C PRO A 226 -19.05 -4.35 1.29
N ALA A 227 -18.88 -4.18 2.60
CA ALA A 227 -19.86 -4.65 3.57
C ALA A 227 -21.26 -4.07 3.25
N GLY A 228 -22.30 -4.90 3.39
CA GLY A 228 -23.69 -4.51 3.09
C GLY A 228 -24.15 -4.78 1.66
N GLY A 229 -23.29 -5.34 0.79
CA GLY A 229 -23.67 -5.77 -0.56
C GLY A 229 -23.65 -4.66 -1.61
N VAL A 230 -24.22 -4.95 -2.78
CA VAL A 230 -24.06 -4.14 -4.01
C VAL A 230 -25.28 -3.27 -4.35
N ASP A 231 -26.42 -3.54 -3.70
CA ASP A 231 -27.70 -2.92 -4.06
C ASP A 231 -27.72 -1.43 -3.71
N GLY A 232 -28.22 -0.61 -4.65
CA GLY A 232 -28.32 0.84 -4.48
C GLY A 232 -27.01 1.62 -4.66
N ARG A 233 -25.87 0.94 -4.90
CA ARG A 233 -24.58 1.62 -5.10
C ARG A 233 -24.47 2.25 -6.48
N TYR A 234 -23.83 3.40 -6.55
CA TYR A 234 -23.55 4.07 -7.81
C TYR A 234 -22.63 3.19 -8.67
N ARG A 235 -23.02 2.97 -9.92
CA ARG A 235 -22.25 2.20 -10.90
C ARG A 235 -21.43 3.17 -11.75
N PHE A 236 -20.13 2.92 -11.82
CA PHE A 236 -19.25 3.77 -12.57
C PHE A 236 -19.47 3.61 -14.09
N PRO A 237 -19.41 4.70 -14.87
CA PRO A 237 -19.51 4.64 -16.32
C PRO A 237 -18.42 3.74 -16.92
N ARG A 238 -18.81 2.74 -17.72
CA ARG A 238 -17.87 1.85 -18.40
C ARG A 238 -17.38 2.47 -19.73
N GLY A 239 -16.11 2.21 -20.05
CA GLY A 239 -15.46 2.66 -21.29
C GLY A 239 -14.60 3.91 -21.11
N THR A 240 -13.58 4.05 -21.95
CA THR A 240 -12.65 5.18 -21.88
C THR A 240 -13.31 6.44 -22.43
N PRO A 241 -13.37 7.54 -21.66
CA PRO A 241 -13.94 8.80 -22.12
C PRO A 241 -13.23 9.35 -23.37
N ARG A 242 -13.97 10.07 -24.21
CA ARG A 242 -13.40 10.71 -25.41
C ARG A 242 -12.68 11.99 -25.04
N GLY A 243 -11.35 11.94 -25.03
CA GLY A 243 -10.48 13.09 -24.79
C GLY A 243 -10.49 13.58 -23.34
N ALA A 244 -9.64 14.57 -23.07
CA ALA A 244 -9.45 15.10 -21.72
C ALA A 244 -10.74 15.71 -21.14
N ASP A 245 -11.53 16.40 -21.96
CA ASP A 245 -12.76 17.08 -21.54
C ASP A 245 -13.85 16.07 -21.14
N GLY A 246 -14.01 15.00 -21.92
CA GLY A 246 -14.90 13.89 -21.57
C GLY A 246 -14.47 13.21 -20.28
N GLY A 247 -13.16 13.07 -20.05
CA GLY A 247 -12.63 12.55 -18.80
C GLY A 247 -12.99 13.41 -17.59
N ARG A 248 -12.81 14.74 -17.69
CA ARG A 248 -13.14 15.68 -16.60
C ARG A 248 -14.62 15.70 -16.28
N ALA A 249 -15.49 15.76 -17.30
CA ALA A 249 -16.94 15.75 -17.11
C ALA A 249 -17.42 14.48 -16.38
N MET A 250 -16.85 13.32 -16.72
CA MET A 250 -17.17 12.06 -16.04
C MET A 250 -16.68 12.05 -14.59
N LEU A 251 -15.49 12.57 -14.31
CA LEU A 251 -15.00 12.68 -12.94
C LEU A 251 -15.88 13.61 -12.08
N GLU A 252 -16.33 14.73 -12.63
CA GLU A 252 -17.27 15.65 -11.94
C GLU A 252 -18.62 14.99 -11.65
N GLU A 253 -19.13 14.15 -12.56
CA GLU A 253 -20.35 13.36 -12.32
C GLU A 253 -20.15 12.37 -11.17
N ILE A 254 -19.05 11.62 -11.20
CA ILE A 254 -18.70 10.65 -10.17
C ILE A 254 -18.58 11.35 -8.81
N GLU A 255 -17.83 12.46 -8.73
CA GLU A 255 -17.66 13.24 -7.51
C GLU A 255 -19.00 13.74 -6.95
N ARG A 256 -19.95 14.13 -7.81
CA ARG A 256 -21.30 14.51 -7.38
C ARG A 256 -22.09 13.32 -6.83
N ALA A 257 -21.88 12.11 -7.36
CA ALA A 257 -22.64 10.93 -7.00
C ALA A 257 -22.14 10.24 -5.71
N VAL A 258 -20.82 10.17 -5.52
CA VAL A 258 -20.20 9.42 -4.40
C VAL A 258 -19.46 10.33 -3.40
N GLY A 259 -19.43 11.64 -3.65
CA GLY A 259 -18.58 12.59 -2.93
C GLY A 259 -17.19 12.68 -3.54
N ARG A 260 -16.40 13.66 -3.09
CA ARG A 260 -14.99 13.76 -3.50
C ARG A 260 -14.30 12.47 -3.11
N ALA A 261 -13.58 11.89 -4.06
CA ALA A 261 -12.69 10.76 -3.82
C ALA A 261 -11.48 11.23 -3.01
N ASP A 262 -11.71 11.78 -1.82
CA ASP A 262 -10.69 11.93 -0.82
C ASP A 262 -10.36 10.50 -0.40
N GLY A 263 -9.11 10.07 -0.60
CA GLY A 263 -8.61 8.75 -0.22
C GLY A 263 -8.66 8.46 1.29
N SER A 264 -9.47 9.22 2.03
CA SER A 264 -9.93 9.00 3.40
C SER A 264 -11.13 8.05 3.38
N GLY A 265 -10.89 6.77 3.13
CA GLY A 265 -11.89 5.72 3.39
C GLY A 265 -11.80 5.29 4.85
N TYR A 266 -12.97 5.20 5.49
CA TYR A 266 -13.40 4.21 6.50
C TYR A 266 -12.34 3.37 7.21
#